data_AF-B0T633-F1
#
_entry.id   AF-B0T633-F1
#
_cell.length_a   1.000
_cell.length_b   1.000
_cell.length_c   1.000
_cell.angle_alpha   90.00
_cell.angle_beta   90.00
_cell.angle_gamma   90.00
#
_symmetry.space_group_name_H-M   'P 1'
#
loop_
_entity.id
_entity.type
_entity.pdbx_description
1 polymer ?
#
loop_
_entity_poly.entity_id
_entity_poly.type
_entity_poly.pdbx_seq_one_letter_code
_entity_poly.pdbx_strand_id
1 'polypeptide(L)'
;MTTYHDDRTPFMYAIGWTKQHKWYLGIRYGKGCHPSDLWTTYFTSSERVAAFRAVHGEPDHVEVLFTGDREEVVQKEADYIREFDIHRCENWLNLGAGGAAFYLDELAIEKLRRPKARRHGRMLSSSELAEVEARKAHGYRRLIRPEDRRPRRSKTYEWKGECLTLNEWVNKYQMCSVHQARMRLQKGWTIEKAVTTAPRPRTVTMSP
;
A
#
# COMPACT_ATOMS: atom_id res chain seq x y z
N MET A 1 -38.86 6.01 -5.48
CA MET A 1 -38.27 6.25 -6.82
C MET A 1 -37.30 7.40 -6.68
N THR A 2 -36.02 7.10 -6.49
CA THR A 2 -34.97 8.12 -6.31
C THR A 2 -34.41 8.45 -7.69
N THR A 3 -34.86 9.55 -8.26
CA THR A 3 -34.38 10.06 -9.56
C THR A 3 -33.02 10.73 -9.35
N TYR A 4 -31.95 9.94 -9.39
CA TYR A 4 -30.60 10.48 -9.60
C TYR A 4 -30.46 10.80 -11.09
N HIS A 5 -30.62 12.08 -11.45
CA HIS A 5 -30.08 12.60 -12.69
C HIS A 5 -28.58 12.71 -12.52
N ASP A 6 -27.89 11.57 -12.61
CA ASP A 6 -26.44 11.57 -12.59
C ASP A 6 -25.98 12.25 -13.88
N ASP A 7 -25.19 13.32 -13.74
CA ASP A 7 -24.70 14.14 -14.85
C ASP A 7 -23.62 13.42 -15.68
N ARG A 8 -23.60 12.10 -15.59
CA ARG A 8 -22.59 11.18 -16.06
C ARG A 8 -23.18 9.77 -16.11
N THR A 9 -22.60 8.95 -16.97
CA THR A 9 -22.85 7.51 -17.05
C THR A 9 -21.49 6.83 -16.90
N PRO A 10 -21.04 6.55 -15.67
CA PRO A 10 -19.77 5.89 -15.41
C PRO A 10 -19.71 4.52 -16.08
N PHE A 11 -18.52 4.12 -16.52
CA PHE A 11 -18.34 2.85 -17.23
C PHE A 11 -16.95 2.25 -17.05
N MET A 12 -16.91 0.92 -17.15
CA MET A 12 -15.72 0.09 -17.27
C MET A 12 -15.55 -0.31 -18.74
N TYR A 13 -14.31 -0.29 -19.21
CA TYR A 13 -13.96 -0.59 -20.60
C TYR A 13 -12.70 -1.43 -20.68
N ALA A 14 -12.58 -2.18 -21.78
CA ALA A 14 -11.37 -2.88 -22.18
C ALA A 14 -10.90 -2.37 -23.54
N ILE A 15 -9.59 -2.21 -23.66
CA ILE A 15 -8.92 -1.93 -24.93
C ILE A 15 -7.81 -2.94 -25.16
N GLY A 16 -7.53 -3.24 -26.43
CA GLY A 16 -6.56 -4.25 -26.81
C GLY A 16 -5.80 -3.89 -28.08
N TRP A 17 -4.51 -4.19 -28.06
CA TRP A 17 -3.61 -4.25 -29.20
C TRP A 17 -3.35 -5.73 -29.50
N THR A 18 -4.16 -6.33 -30.36
CA THR A 18 -4.14 -7.78 -30.59
C THR A 18 -2.80 -8.24 -31.14
N LYS A 19 -2.21 -7.46 -32.05
CA LYS A 19 -0.89 -7.74 -32.66
C LYS A 19 0.25 -7.77 -31.63
N GLN A 20 0.15 -6.95 -30.57
CA GLN A 20 1.15 -6.86 -29.51
C GLN A 20 0.81 -7.77 -28.32
N HIS A 21 -0.33 -8.45 -28.35
CA HIS A 21 -0.89 -9.21 -27.24
C HIS A 21 -0.96 -8.38 -25.94
N LYS A 22 -1.33 -7.10 -26.05
CA LYS A 22 -1.46 -6.19 -24.91
C LYS A 22 -2.88 -5.72 -24.73
N TRP A 23 -3.36 -5.78 -23.50
CA TRP A 23 -4.72 -5.41 -23.09
C TRP A 23 -4.68 -4.42 -21.94
N TYR A 24 -5.74 -3.63 -21.79
CA TYR A 24 -5.91 -2.72 -20.66
C TYR A 24 -7.37 -2.67 -20.24
N LEU A 25 -7.61 -2.83 -18.94
CA LEU A 25 -8.90 -2.63 -18.31
C LEU A 25 -8.90 -1.26 -17.64
N GLY A 26 -9.90 -0.43 -17.92
CA GLY A 26 -10.00 0.91 -17.35
C GLY A 26 -11.42 1.25 -16.93
N ILE A 27 -11.52 2.31 -16.13
CA ILE A 27 -12.79 2.91 -15.75
C ILE A 27 -12.80 4.39 -16.06
N ARG A 28 -13.99 4.94 -16.29
CA ARG A 28 -14.23 6.37 -16.41
C ARG A 28 -15.48 6.73 -15.62
N TYR A 29 -15.32 7.67 -14.68
CA TYR A 29 -16.39 8.16 -13.80
C TYR A 29 -16.32 9.70 -13.60
N GLY A 30 -15.63 10.39 -14.51
CA GLY A 30 -15.50 11.84 -14.51
C GLY A 30 -16.85 12.54 -14.74
N LYS A 31 -16.93 13.84 -14.42
CA LYS A 31 -18.12 14.66 -14.68
C LYS A 31 -18.45 14.65 -16.17
N GLY A 32 -19.72 14.43 -16.54
CA GLY A 32 -20.14 14.43 -17.95
C GLY A 32 -19.66 13.23 -18.77
N CYS A 33 -19.18 12.15 -18.16
CA CYS A 33 -18.71 11.00 -18.93
C CYS A 33 -19.87 10.20 -19.53
N HIS A 34 -19.73 9.76 -20.77
CA HIS A 34 -20.67 8.84 -21.41
C HIS A 34 -19.91 7.75 -22.18
N PRO A 35 -20.40 6.50 -22.25
CA PRO A 35 -19.73 5.41 -22.97
C PRO A 35 -19.42 5.71 -24.44
N SER A 36 -20.25 6.51 -25.11
CA SER A 36 -20.03 6.94 -26.51
C SER A 36 -18.78 7.79 -26.72
N ASP A 37 -18.26 8.38 -25.66
CA ASP A 37 -17.03 9.18 -25.71
C ASP A 37 -15.77 8.30 -25.80
N LEU A 38 -15.89 7.01 -25.46
CA LEU A 38 -14.75 6.11 -25.41
C LEU A 38 -14.11 6.00 -26.79
N TRP A 39 -12.83 6.33 -26.85
CA TRP A 39 -12.01 6.36 -28.05
C TRP A 39 -12.50 7.29 -29.17
N THR A 40 -13.42 8.22 -28.86
CA THR A 40 -13.85 9.30 -29.75
C THR A 40 -13.38 10.66 -29.23
N THR A 41 -13.80 11.02 -28.01
CA THR A 41 -13.43 12.28 -27.33
C THR A 41 -12.62 12.03 -26.05
N TYR A 42 -12.72 10.83 -25.49
CA TYR A 42 -11.90 10.35 -24.38
C TYR A 42 -11.09 9.13 -24.79
N PHE A 43 -9.77 9.27 -24.83
CA PHE A 43 -8.87 8.16 -25.14
C PHE A 43 -8.52 7.38 -23.87
N THR A 44 -7.74 7.99 -22.97
CA THR A 44 -7.35 7.32 -21.72
C THR A 44 -6.85 8.34 -20.71
N SER A 45 -7.01 8.04 -19.42
CA SER A 45 -6.31 8.73 -18.33
C SER A 45 -5.05 8.00 -17.86
N SER A 46 -4.74 6.83 -18.40
CA SER A 46 -3.55 6.06 -18.04
C SER A 46 -2.33 6.55 -18.83
N GLU A 47 -1.31 7.05 -18.12
CA GLU A 47 -0.04 7.46 -18.74
C GLU A 47 0.61 6.34 -19.57
N ARG A 48 0.43 5.09 -19.15
CA ARG A 48 1.00 3.92 -19.83
C ARG A 48 0.30 3.60 -21.13
N VAL A 49 -1.03 3.66 -21.12
CA VAL A 49 -1.81 3.48 -22.33
C VAL A 49 -1.50 4.62 -23.31
N ALA A 50 -1.37 5.85 -22.82
CA ALA A 50 -0.97 6.99 -23.64
C ALA A 50 0.44 6.80 -24.26
N ALA A 51 1.41 6.33 -23.47
CA ALA A 51 2.76 6.03 -23.96
C ALA A 51 2.76 4.86 -24.97
N PHE A 52 2.01 3.80 -24.68
CA PHE A 52 1.90 2.63 -25.56
C PHE A 52 1.27 3.01 -26.91
N ARG A 53 0.20 3.81 -26.87
CA ARG A 53 -0.46 4.38 -28.04
C ARG A 53 0.49 5.22 -28.88
N ALA A 54 1.33 6.06 -28.27
CA ALA A 54 2.29 6.89 -28.99
C ALA A 54 3.33 6.07 -29.78
N VAL A 55 3.66 4.87 -29.30
CA VAL A 55 4.66 3.99 -29.94
C VAL A 55 4.02 3.01 -30.92
N HIS A 56 2.85 2.44 -30.59
CA HIS A 56 2.24 1.34 -31.31
C HIS A 56 0.98 1.71 -32.10
N GLY A 57 0.52 2.96 -31.99
CA GLY A 57 -0.70 3.44 -32.62
C GLY A 57 -1.96 3.13 -31.79
N GLU A 58 -3.11 3.22 -32.43
CA GLU A 58 -4.41 3.00 -31.79
C GLU A 58 -4.67 1.51 -31.51
N PRO A 59 -5.40 1.16 -30.43
CA PRO A 59 -5.87 -0.19 -30.19
C PRO A 59 -6.86 -0.60 -31.29
N ASP A 60 -6.85 -1.89 -31.63
CA ASP A 60 -7.78 -2.48 -32.59
C ASP A 60 -9.01 -3.10 -31.91
N HIS A 61 -8.97 -3.30 -30.59
CA HIS A 61 -10.13 -3.65 -29.77
C HIS A 61 -10.47 -2.52 -28.81
N VAL A 62 -11.72 -2.06 -28.82
CA VAL A 62 -12.26 -1.06 -27.89
C VAL A 62 -13.68 -1.48 -27.52
N GLU A 63 -13.92 -1.72 -26.23
CA GLU A 63 -15.19 -2.26 -25.76
C GLU A 63 -15.58 -1.68 -24.40
N VAL A 64 -16.86 -1.34 -24.26
CA VAL A 64 -17.47 -1.00 -22.97
C VAL A 64 -18.03 -2.28 -22.37
N LEU A 65 -17.52 -2.67 -21.21
CA LEU A 65 -17.87 -3.93 -20.54
C LEU A 65 -19.02 -3.78 -19.55
N PHE A 66 -19.09 -2.63 -18.88
CA PHE A 66 -20.06 -2.39 -17.83
C PHE A 66 -20.36 -0.90 -17.68
N THR A 67 -21.62 -0.56 -17.44
CA THR A 67 -22.08 0.78 -17.08
C THR A 67 -22.85 0.69 -15.78
N GLY A 68 -22.60 1.60 -14.86
CA GLY A 68 -23.24 1.62 -13.54
C GLY A 68 -22.97 2.93 -12.83
N ASP A 69 -23.27 2.99 -11.54
CA ASP A 69 -22.85 4.12 -10.74
C ASP A 69 -21.31 4.11 -10.51
N ARG A 70 -20.80 5.20 -9.92
CA ARG A 70 -19.36 5.35 -9.69
C ARG A 70 -18.81 4.24 -8.80
N GLU A 71 -19.49 3.97 -7.70
CA GLU A 71 -19.08 2.99 -6.70
C GLU A 71 -19.09 1.57 -7.29
N GLU A 72 -20.13 1.22 -8.05
CA GLU A 72 -20.28 -0.04 -8.77
C GLU A 72 -19.15 -0.24 -9.78
N VAL A 73 -18.87 0.75 -10.63
CA VAL A 73 -17.83 0.65 -11.67
C VAL A 73 -16.44 0.49 -11.03
N VAL A 74 -16.15 1.23 -9.96
CA VAL A 74 -14.88 1.11 -9.22
C VAL A 74 -14.75 -0.26 -8.58
N GLN A 75 -15.81 -0.75 -7.94
CA GLN A 75 -15.79 -2.08 -7.30
C GLN A 75 -15.63 -3.19 -8.35
N LYS A 76 -16.33 -3.09 -9.49
CA LYS A 76 -16.26 -4.06 -10.59
C LYS A 76 -14.86 -4.17 -11.18
N GLU A 77 -14.18 -3.04 -11.39
CA GLU A 77 -12.79 -3.02 -11.86
C GLU A 77 -11.86 -3.70 -10.86
N ALA A 78 -12.01 -3.37 -9.58
CA ALA A 78 -11.20 -3.96 -8.53
C ALA A 78 -11.42 -5.47 -8.40
N ASP A 79 -12.65 -5.93 -8.58
CA ASP A 79 -12.98 -7.36 -8.54
C ASP A 79 -12.40 -8.08 -9.75
N TYR A 80 -12.54 -7.54 -10.97
CA TYR A 80 -11.97 -8.14 -12.18
C TYR A 80 -10.43 -8.22 -12.11
N ILE A 81 -9.76 -7.17 -11.64
CA ILE A 81 -8.30 -7.15 -11.55
C ILE A 81 -7.78 -8.18 -10.53
N ARG A 82 -8.55 -8.46 -9.47
CA ARG A 82 -8.21 -9.47 -8.47
C ARG A 82 -8.58 -10.88 -8.93
N GLU A 83 -9.77 -11.07 -9.46
CA GLU A 83 -10.29 -12.38 -9.89
C GLU A 83 -9.45 -12.98 -11.02
N PHE A 84 -9.04 -12.15 -11.98
CA PHE A 84 -8.25 -12.60 -13.14
C PHE A 84 -6.75 -12.34 -12.98
N ASP A 85 -6.28 -11.91 -11.80
CA ASP A 85 -4.88 -11.57 -11.54
C ASP A 85 -4.25 -10.71 -12.65
N ILE A 86 -5.03 -9.75 -13.18
CA ILE A 86 -4.69 -8.96 -14.38
C ILE A 86 -3.33 -8.29 -14.23
N HIS A 87 -3.04 -7.79 -13.03
CA HIS A 87 -1.79 -7.10 -12.69
C HIS A 87 -0.54 -8.00 -12.68
N ARG A 88 -0.70 -9.33 -12.67
CA ARG A 88 0.39 -10.32 -12.74
C ARG A 88 0.61 -10.84 -14.15
N CYS A 89 -0.34 -10.61 -15.04
CA CYS A 89 -0.29 -11.11 -16.40
C CYS A 89 0.50 -10.13 -17.27
N GLU A 90 1.58 -10.60 -17.91
CA GLU A 90 2.41 -9.76 -18.78
C GLU A 90 1.65 -9.14 -19.95
N ASN A 91 0.56 -9.78 -20.38
CA ASN A 91 -0.29 -9.32 -21.48
C ASN A 91 -1.16 -8.12 -21.13
N TRP A 92 -1.10 -7.61 -19.89
CA TRP A 92 -1.90 -6.48 -19.45
C TRP A 92 -1.03 -5.27 -19.08
N LEU A 93 -1.51 -4.08 -19.45
CA LEU A 93 -0.86 -2.81 -19.14
C LEU A 93 -1.18 -2.30 -17.71
N ASN A 94 -2.18 -2.91 -17.06
CA ASN A 94 -2.60 -2.62 -15.69
C ASN A 94 -1.50 -2.99 -14.68
N LEU A 95 -1.27 -2.12 -13.68
CA LEU A 95 -0.28 -2.34 -12.60
C LEU A 95 -0.88 -2.75 -11.25
N GLY A 96 -2.19 -2.73 -11.14
CA GLY A 96 -2.92 -2.88 -9.89
C GLY A 96 -4.37 -2.46 -10.07
N ALA A 97 -5.20 -2.72 -9.06
CA ALA A 97 -6.59 -2.30 -9.02
C ALA A 97 -6.66 -0.82 -8.63
N GLY A 98 -7.47 -0.02 -9.31
CA GLY A 98 -7.55 1.44 -9.20
C GLY A 98 -7.37 1.98 -7.78
N GLY A 99 -6.15 2.46 -7.47
CA GLY A 99 -5.83 3.14 -6.22
C GLY A 99 -5.37 2.26 -5.05
N ALA A 100 -5.36 0.92 -5.17
CA ALA A 100 -4.85 0.03 -4.11
C ALA A 100 -3.70 -0.85 -4.64
N ALA A 101 -2.50 -0.50 -4.18
CA ALA A 101 -1.21 -1.16 -4.44
C ALA A 101 -0.77 -1.18 -5.92
N PHE A 102 0.02 -0.18 -6.30
CA PHE A 102 0.81 -0.20 -7.53
C PHE A 102 1.95 -1.22 -7.39
N TYR A 103 2.03 -2.23 -8.24
CA TYR A 103 3.32 -2.84 -8.55
C TYR A 103 4.08 -1.84 -9.43
N LEU A 104 5.06 -1.15 -8.85
CA LEU A 104 5.85 -0.16 -9.57
C LEU A 104 6.80 -0.89 -10.53
N ASP A 105 6.72 -0.63 -11.84
CA ASP A 105 7.83 -1.02 -12.73
C ASP A 105 9.08 -0.19 -12.44
N GLU A 106 10.24 -0.68 -12.87
CA GLU A 106 11.54 -0.09 -12.61
C GLU A 106 11.64 1.42 -12.96
N LEU A 107 10.98 1.86 -14.04
CA LEU A 107 10.88 3.27 -14.43
C LEU A 107 10.02 4.10 -13.46
N ALA A 108 8.94 3.52 -12.93
CA ALA A 108 8.10 4.16 -11.94
C ALA A 108 8.79 4.21 -10.56
N ILE A 109 9.52 3.15 -10.20
CA ILE A 109 10.42 3.12 -9.04
C ILE A 109 11.46 4.23 -9.19
N GLU A 110 12.06 4.39 -10.36
CA GLU A 110 13.07 5.41 -10.63
C GLU A 110 12.51 6.83 -10.51
N LYS A 111 11.31 7.11 -11.04
CA LYS A 111 10.62 8.39 -10.85
C LYS A 111 10.30 8.69 -9.38
N LEU A 112 9.96 7.68 -8.58
CA LEU A 112 9.72 7.83 -7.14
C LEU A 112 11.02 7.94 -6.32
N ARG A 113 12.12 7.36 -6.81
CA ARG A 113 13.46 7.52 -6.26
C ARG A 113 14.03 8.91 -6.50
N ARG A 114 13.61 9.62 -7.55
CA ARG A 114 14.04 11.02 -7.78
C ARG A 114 13.55 11.95 -6.66
N PRO A 115 14.38 12.89 -6.18
CA PRO A 115 13.94 13.92 -5.26
C PRO A 115 12.77 14.71 -5.86
N LYS A 116 11.66 14.84 -5.13
CA LYS A 116 10.61 15.77 -5.55
C LYS A 116 11.22 17.17 -5.54
N ALA A 117 11.10 17.90 -6.65
CA ALA A 117 11.56 19.28 -6.78
C ALA A 117 10.85 20.26 -5.84
N ARG A 118 9.80 19.81 -5.15
CA ARG A 118 9.00 20.60 -4.23
C ARG A 118 8.94 19.94 -2.86
N ARG A 119 9.13 20.74 -1.82
CA ARG A 119 8.94 20.36 -0.41
C ARG A 119 8.05 21.41 0.25
N HIS A 120 6.95 21.00 0.87
CA HIS A 120 5.94 21.89 1.48
C HIS A 120 5.50 23.06 0.56
N GLY A 121 5.23 22.77 -0.72
CA GLY A 121 4.71 23.77 -1.68
C GLY A 121 5.77 24.67 -2.34
N ARG A 122 6.99 24.75 -1.79
CA ARG A 122 8.09 25.56 -2.34
C ARG A 122 9.01 24.73 -3.25
N MET A 123 9.52 25.35 -4.32
CA MET A 123 10.59 24.80 -5.17
C MET A 123 11.93 24.77 -4.42
N LEU A 124 12.61 23.63 -4.49
CA LEU A 124 13.97 23.48 -4.00
C LEU A 124 14.95 24.10 -4.99
N SER A 125 15.96 24.80 -4.48
CA SER A 125 17.08 25.29 -5.27
C SER A 125 17.96 24.14 -5.76
N SER A 126 18.79 24.40 -6.77
CA SER A 126 19.71 23.41 -7.35
C SER A 126 20.67 22.82 -6.30
N SER A 127 21.12 23.61 -5.32
CA SER A 127 21.97 23.14 -4.22
C SER A 127 21.22 22.24 -3.23
N GLU A 128 19.96 22.53 -2.95
CA GLU A 128 19.12 21.70 -2.07
C GLU A 128 18.76 20.35 -2.73
N LEU A 129 18.56 20.35 -4.06
CA LEU A 129 18.36 19.13 -4.83
C LEU A 129 19.60 18.23 -4.79
N ALA A 130 20.77 18.80 -5.03
CA ALA A 130 22.05 18.09 -4.94
C ALA A 130 22.30 17.53 -3.52
N GLU A 131 21.94 18.28 -2.47
CA GLU A 131 22.08 17.81 -1.09
C GLU A 131 21.15 16.61 -0.79
N VAL A 132 19.91 16.63 -1.29
CA VAL A 132 18.97 15.51 -1.14
C VAL A 132 19.44 14.28 -1.92
N GLU A 133 20.02 14.48 -3.10
CA GLU A 133 20.57 13.41 -3.94
C GLU A 133 21.82 12.78 -3.31
N ALA A 134 22.74 13.60 -2.78
CA ALA A 134 23.91 13.14 -2.03
C ALA A 134 23.51 12.33 -0.78
N ARG A 135 22.47 12.77 -0.05
CA ARG A 135 21.90 12.04 1.10
C ARG A 135 21.31 10.68 0.72
N LYS A 136 20.78 10.53 -0.50
CA LYS A 136 20.28 9.24 -1.01
C LYS A 136 21.41 8.32 -1.45
N ALA A 137 22.43 8.85 -2.11
CA ALA A 137 23.60 8.09 -2.57
C ALA A 137 24.37 7.46 -1.39
N HIS A 138 24.37 8.11 -0.22
CA HIS A 138 24.95 7.56 1.02
C HIS A 138 24.09 6.48 1.71
N GLY A 139 22.98 6.07 1.10
CA GLY A 139 22.09 5.05 1.63
C GLY A 139 21.24 5.58 2.77
N TYR A 140 19.97 5.19 2.79
CA TYR A 140 19.00 5.50 3.83
C TYR A 140 19.30 4.78 5.17
N ARG A 141 20.56 4.71 5.61
CA ARG A 141 20.86 4.55 7.04
C ARG A 141 20.91 5.96 7.59
N ARG A 142 19.92 6.32 8.41
CA ARG A 142 20.03 7.49 9.28
C ARG A 142 21.43 7.49 9.90
N LEU A 143 22.30 8.40 9.44
CA LEU A 143 23.45 8.86 10.20
C LEU A 143 22.89 9.70 11.36
N ILE A 144 22.09 9.08 12.24
CA ILE A 144 22.12 9.50 13.62
C ILE A 144 23.54 9.12 14.01
N ARG A 145 24.42 10.11 14.22
CA ARG A 145 25.75 9.85 14.75
C ARG A 145 25.54 8.98 16.00
N PRO A 146 26.37 7.96 16.28
CA PRO A 146 26.13 7.08 17.43
C PRO A 146 25.81 7.83 18.73
N GLU A 147 26.43 8.99 18.90
CA GLU A 147 26.24 10.01 19.95
C GLU A 147 24.87 10.73 19.96
N ASP A 148 24.21 10.89 18.81
CA ASP A 148 22.86 11.49 18.70
C ASP A 148 21.73 10.48 18.96
N ARG A 149 22.04 9.18 19.10
CA ARG A 149 21.05 8.17 19.48
C ARG A 149 20.73 8.35 20.95
N ARG A 150 19.64 9.05 21.26
CA ARG A 150 19.06 8.98 22.62
C ARG A 150 18.84 7.50 22.97
N PRO A 151 19.44 6.98 24.05
CA PRO A 151 19.22 5.59 24.44
C PRO A 151 17.73 5.41 24.67
N ARG A 152 17.13 4.43 24.00
CA ARG A 152 15.74 4.03 24.29
C ARG A 152 15.76 3.47 25.71
N ARG A 153 15.38 4.30 26.70
CA ARG A 153 15.18 3.83 28.07
C ARG A 153 14.03 2.83 28.04
N SER A 154 14.35 1.56 28.21
CA SER A 154 13.33 0.51 28.38
C SER A 154 12.50 0.83 29.62
N LYS A 155 11.19 0.63 29.55
CA LYS A 155 10.30 0.80 30.71
C LYS A 155 10.72 -0.18 31.82
N THR A 156 11.03 0.36 32.99
CA THR A 156 11.34 -0.40 34.21
C THR A 156 10.10 -0.53 35.10
N TYR A 157 10.11 -1.52 35.98
CA TYR A 157 9.05 -1.84 36.90
C TYR A 157 9.66 -2.05 38.29
N GLU A 158 9.12 -1.33 39.27
CA GLU A 158 9.53 -1.45 40.66
C GLU A 158 8.76 -2.57 41.35
N TRP A 159 9.49 -3.49 41.99
CA TRP A 159 8.91 -4.53 42.84
C TRP A 159 9.97 -5.03 43.82
N LYS A 160 9.60 -5.19 45.10
CA LYS A 160 10.50 -5.61 46.20
C LYS A 160 11.75 -4.73 46.37
N GLY A 161 11.63 -3.43 46.11
CA GLY A 161 12.75 -2.49 46.20
C GLY A 161 13.76 -2.59 45.04
N GLU A 162 13.49 -3.43 44.05
CA GLU A 162 14.29 -3.53 42.83
C GLU A 162 13.56 -2.86 41.65
N CYS A 163 14.29 -2.10 40.84
CA CYS A 163 13.78 -1.44 39.64
C CYS A 163 14.40 -2.07 38.39
N LEU A 164 13.78 -3.14 37.89
CA LEU A 164 14.26 -3.90 36.74
C LEU A 164 13.36 -3.72 35.51
N THR A 165 13.93 -3.96 34.33
CA THR A 165 13.17 -4.09 33.09
C THR A 165 12.32 -5.35 33.09
N LEU A 166 11.26 -5.38 32.26
CA LEU A 166 10.43 -6.57 32.13
C LEU A 166 11.24 -7.82 31.73
N ASN A 167 12.29 -7.64 30.92
CA ASN A 167 13.14 -8.74 30.49
C ASN A 167 13.96 -9.31 31.65
N GLU A 168 14.54 -8.45 32.47
CA GLU A 168 15.29 -8.86 33.67
C GLU A 168 14.39 -9.57 34.67
N TRP A 169 13.16 -9.06 34.90
CA TRP A 169 12.19 -9.74 35.76
C TRP A 169 11.81 -11.13 35.24
N VAL A 170 11.59 -11.26 33.93
CA VAL A 170 11.27 -12.54 33.30
C VAL A 170 12.45 -13.50 33.36
N ASN A 171 13.67 -13.02 33.14
CA ASN A 171 14.89 -13.84 33.22
C ASN A 171 15.19 -14.29 34.66
N LYS A 172 14.83 -13.49 35.66
CA LYS A 172 15.03 -13.81 37.09
C LYS A 172 14.12 -14.95 37.56
N TYR A 173 12.87 -15.00 37.08
CA TYR A 173 11.90 -16.00 37.54
C TYR A 173 11.65 -17.14 36.54
N GLN A 174 11.88 -16.94 35.25
CA GLN A 174 11.72 -17.92 34.17
C GLN A 174 10.37 -18.65 34.11
N MET A 175 9.31 -18.11 34.76
CA MET A 175 7.99 -18.74 34.81
C MET A 175 7.13 -18.47 33.57
N CYS A 176 7.48 -17.49 32.74
CA CYS A 176 6.74 -17.13 31.53
C CYS A 176 7.64 -16.42 30.51
N SER A 177 7.19 -16.28 29.27
CA SER A 177 7.91 -15.47 28.28
C SER A 177 7.70 -13.97 28.46
N VAL A 178 8.62 -13.15 27.96
CA VAL A 178 8.52 -11.68 27.97
C VAL A 178 7.23 -11.21 27.30
N HIS A 179 6.81 -11.89 26.24
CA HIS A 179 5.56 -11.61 25.54
C HIS A 179 4.35 -11.86 26.46
N GLN A 180 4.31 -12.99 27.17
CA GLN A 180 3.23 -13.30 28.11
C GLN A 180 3.15 -12.31 29.26
N ALA A 181 4.30 -11.96 29.87
CA ALA A 181 4.37 -10.96 30.93
C ALA A 181 3.86 -9.59 30.44
N ARG A 182 4.23 -9.19 29.21
CA ARG A 182 3.74 -7.95 28.59
C ARG A 182 2.23 -7.96 28.39
N MET A 183 1.66 -9.04 27.87
CA MET A 183 0.21 -9.18 27.68
C MET A 183 -0.54 -9.13 29.02
N ARG A 184 0.03 -9.69 30.09
CA ARG A 184 -0.54 -9.63 31.44
C ARG A 184 -0.55 -8.20 31.99
N LEU A 185 0.55 -7.47 31.86
CA LEU A 185 0.62 -6.07 32.25
C LEU A 185 -0.37 -5.19 31.48
N GLN A 186 -0.57 -5.43 30.17
CA GLN A 186 -1.58 -4.74 29.37
C GLN A 186 -3.01 -5.02 29.84
N LYS A 187 -3.25 -6.21 30.39
CA LYS A 187 -4.53 -6.60 31.03
C LYS A 187 -4.65 -6.10 32.47
N GLY A 188 -3.77 -5.19 32.91
CA GLY A 188 -3.81 -4.58 34.24
C GLY A 188 -3.21 -5.43 35.37
N TRP A 189 -2.43 -6.46 35.05
CA TRP A 189 -1.75 -7.25 36.10
C TRP A 189 -0.61 -6.44 36.72
N THR A 190 -0.35 -6.67 38.00
CA THR A 190 0.88 -6.19 38.66
C THR A 190 2.10 -6.91 38.08
N ILE A 191 3.28 -6.29 38.17
CA ILE A 191 4.52 -6.91 37.70
C ILE A 191 4.79 -8.25 38.38
N GLU A 192 4.56 -8.34 39.70
CA GLU A 192 4.63 -9.55 40.49
C GLU A 192 3.81 -10.68 39.87
N LYS A 193 2.51 -10.43 39.68
CA LYS A 193 1.58 -11.43 39.16
C LYS A 193 1.94 -11.78 37.71
N ALA A 194 2.39 -10.79 36.93
CA ALA A 194 2.72 -10.95 35.53
C ALA A 194 3.88 -11.91 35.30
N VAL A 195 4.91 -11.89 36.16
CA VAL A 195 6.15 -12.68 35.97
C VAL A 195 6.19 -13.97 36.78
N THR A 196 5.38 -14.12 37.82
CA THR A 196 5.35 -15.33 38.68
C THR A 196 4.27 -16.34 38.33
N THR A 197 3.25 -15.94 37.55
CA THR A 197 2.17 -16.86 37.18
C THR A 197 2.59 -17.78 36.03
N ALA A 198 2.56 -19.10 36.23
CA ALA A 198 2.81 -20.05 35.14
C ALA A 198 1.74 -19.94 34.03
N PRO A 199 2.09 -20.13 32.75
CA PRO A 199 1.10 -20.25 31.68
C PRO A 199 0.17 -21.44 31.96
N ARG A 200 -1.12 -21.32 31.61
CA ARG A 200 -2.04 -22.45 31.70
C ARG A 200 -1.52 -23.58 30.80
N PRO A 201 -1.48 -24.84 31.28
CA PRO A 201 -1.11 -25.97 30.44
C PRO A 201 -2.09 -26.03 29.26
N ARG A 202 -1.57 -26.36 28.07
CA ARG A 202 -2.44 -26.64 26.93
C ARG A 202 -3.22 -27.90 27.26
N THR A 203 -4.54 -27.81 27.36
CA THR A 203 -5.40 -28.99 27.48
C THR A 203 -5.24 -29.79 26.19
N VAL A 204 -4.50 -30.90 26.27
CA VAL A 204 -4.47 -31.88 25.20
C VAL A 204 -5.75 -32.68 25.35
N THR A 205 -6.78 -32.32 24.59
CA THR A 205 -7.97 -33.16 24.45
C THR A 205 -7.55 -34.40 23.69
N MET A 206 -7.27 -35.49 24.42
CA MET A 206 -7.23 -36.81 23.79
C MET A 206 -8.67 -37.18 23.45
N SER A 207 -9.02 -37.05 22.17
CA SER A 207 -10.27 -37.62 21.66
C SER A 207 -10.18 -39.14 21.75
N PRO A 208 -11.22 -39.82 22.25
CA PRO A 208 -11.28 -41.28 22.30
C PRO A 208 -11.30 -41.90 20.90
#